data_AF-A0A9K3Q6E6-F1
#
_entry.id   AF-A0A9K3Q6E6-F1
#
_cell.length_a   1.000
_cell.length_b   1.000
_cell.length_c   1.000
_cell.angle_alpha   90.00
_cell.angle_beta   90.00
_cell.angle_gamma   90.00
#
_symmetry.space_group_name_H-M   'P 1'
#
loop_
_entity.id
_entity.type
_entity.pdbx_description
1 polymer ?
#
loop_
_entity_poly.entity_id
_entity_poly.type
_entity_poly.pdbx_seq_one_letter_code
_entity_poly.pdbx_strand_id
1 'polypeptide(L)'
;MQCRKLLPSGNKVSNDPLKWWEEKAAYLPIMSGLAKAYLSIQATSAPSERVFSVASRLIEKRRNRLNPELAGKMLFLAENWDLHKKHLLEMLLTAVEQQKK
;
A
#
# COMPACT_ATOMS: atom_id res chain seq x y z
N MET A 1 0.47 -32.85 -18.73
CA MET A 1 0.64 -31.54 -19.38
C MET A 1 1.68 -30.76 -18.58
N GLN A 2 2.88 -30.59 -19.13
CA GLN A 2 4.00 -29.97 -18.42
C GLN A 2 3.86 -28.45 -18.44
N CYS A 3 3.60 -27.85 -17.27
CA CYS A 3 3.69 -26.40 -17.07
C CYS A 3 5.15 -25.97 -17.25
N ARG A 4 5.46 -25.42 -18.43
CA ARG A 4 6.77 -24.89 -18.80
C ARG A 4 7.09 -23.70 -17.88
N LYS A 5 7.98 -23.92 -16.89
CA LYS A 5 8.62 -22.86 -16.11
C LYS A 5 9.45 -21.99 -17.08
N LEU A 6 8.92 -20.84 -17.48
CA LEU A 6 9.68 -19.80 -18.19
C LEU A 6 10.08 -18.69 -17.19
N LEU A 7 10.88 -19.04 -16.19
CA LEU A 7 11.60 -18.04 -15.42
C LEU A 7 13.09 -18.27 -15.65
N PRO A 8 13.80 -17.33 -16.32
CA PRO A 8 15.22 -17.45 -16.56
C PRO A 8 15.97 -17.56 -15.24
N SER A 9 16.76 -18.62 -15.13
CA SER A 9 17.71 -18.86 -14.06
C SER A 9 18.85 -17.85 -14.17
N GLY A 10 19.22 -17.22 -13.05
CA GLY A 10 20.48 -16.49 -12.94
C GLY A 10 20.39 -14.97 -13.11
N ASN A 11 19.81 -14.29 -12.12
CA ASN A 11 20.29 -13.01 -11.58
C ASN A 11 19.43 -12.70 -10.34
N LYS A 12 20.01 -12.15 -9.27
CA LYS A 12 19.23 -11.58 -8.16
C LYS A 12 18.53 -10.31 -8.65
N VAL A 13 17.50 -10.50 -9.48
CA VAL A 13 16.58 -9.44 -9.86
C VAL A 13 15.74 -9.17 -8.62
N SER A 14 15.64 -7.92 -8.21
CA SER A 14 14.65 -7.50 -7.21
C SER A 14 13.29 -8.08 -7.65
N ASN A 15 12.77 -9.06 -6.91
CA ASN A 15 11.57 -9.84 -7.24
C ASN A 15 10.28 -9.01 -7.06
N ASP A 16 10.32 -7.73 -7.45
CA ASP A 16 9.17 -6.84 -7.41
C ASP A 16 8.58 -6.75 -8.82
N PRO A 17 7.51 -7.50 -9.10
CA PRO A 17 6.87 -7.46 -10.41
C PRO A 17 6.27 -6.08 -10.72
N LEU A 18 5.87 -5.30 -9.72
CA LEU A 18 5.32 -3.96 -9.94
C LEU A 18 6.41 -3.01 -10.46
N LYS A 19 7.61 -3.09 -9.88
CA LYS A 19 8.76 -2.31 -10.34
C LYS A 19 9.18 -2.68 -11.76
N TRP A 20 9.15 -3.97 -12.09
CA TRP A 20 9.44 -4.42 -13.46
C TRP A 20 8.43 -3.86 -14.48
N TRP A 21 7.14 -3.87 -14.15
CA TRP A 21 6.10 -3.30 -15.03
C TRP A 21 6.15 -1.77 -15.12
N GLU A 22 6.61 -1.10 -14.06
CA GLU A 22 6.88 0.34 -14.06
C GLU A 22 8.00 0.70 -15.05
N GLU A 23 9.12 -0.03 -15.01
CA GLU A 23 10.24 0.15 -15.96
C GLU A 23 9.83 -0.12 -17.42
N LYS A 24 8.82 -0.97 -17.65
CA LYS A 24 8.29 -1.30 -18.98
C LYS A 24 7.12 -0.44 -19.43
N ALA A 25 6.61 0.46 -18.58
CA ALA A 25 5.43 1.27 -18.88
C ALA A 25 5.62 2.19 -20.10
N ALA A 26 6.83 2.69 -20.34
CA ALA A 26 7.15 3.50 -21.51
C ALA A 26 7.00 2.73 -22.85
N TYR A 27 7.28 1.42 -22.83
CA TYR A 27 7.23 0.57 -24.02
C TYR A 27 5.89 -0.15 -24.18
N LEU A 28 5.21 -0.44 -23.06
CA LEU A 28 3.99 -1.25 -23.00
C LEU A 28 2.93 -0.60 -22.11
N PRO A 29 2.45 0.61 -22.42
CA PRO A 29 1.60 1.40 -21.52
C PRO A 29 0.26 0.71 -21.16
N ILE A 30 -0.33 0.00 -22.11
CA ILE A 30 -1.60 -0.72 -21.90
C ILE A 30 -1.38 -1.93 -20.99
N MET A 31 -0.35 -2.73 -21.26
CA MET A 31 -0.05 -3.94 -20.47
C MET A 31 0.44 -3.58 -19.07
N SER A 32 1.24 -2.53 -18.91
CA SER A 32 1.65 -2.06 -17.59
C SER A 32 0.46 -1.55 -16.78
N GLY A 33 -0.50 -0.90 -17.43
CA GLY A 33 -1.76 -0.49 -16.79
C GLY A 33 -2.56 -1.69 -16.27
N LEU A 34 -2.73 -2.71 -17.11
CA LEU A 34 -3.40 -3.95 -16.71
C LEU A 34 -2.63 -4.68 -15.59
N ALA A 35 -1.31 -4.82 -15.74
CA ALA A 35 -0.48 -5.48 -14.75
C ALA A 35 -0.56 -4.78 -13.39
N LYS A 36 -0.53 -3.44 -13.35
CA LYS A 36 -0.71 -2.67 -12.11
C LYS A 36 -2.08 -2.93 -11.48
N ALA A 37 -3.15 -3.01 -12.28
CA ALA A 37 -4.49 -3.29 -11.78
C ALA A 37 -4.61 -4.72 -11.23
N TYR A 38 -4.08 -5.74 -11.92
CA TYR A 38 -4.20 -7.13 -11.48
C TYR A 38 -3.26 -7.48 -10.32
N LEU A 39 -2.02 -6.99 -10.34
CA LEU A 39 -1.03 -7.29 -9.29
C LEU A 39 -1.30 -6.55 -7.97
N SER A 40 -2.10 -5.49 -8.00
CA SER A 40 -2.54 -4.79 -6.79
C SER A 40 -3.70 -5.49 -6.07
N ILE A 41 -4.35 -6.46 -6.72
CA ILE A 41 -5.38 -7.29 -6.09
C ILE A 41 -4.71 -8.26 -5.12
N GLN A 42 -5.18 -8.27 -3.89
CA GLN A 42 -4.70 -9.19 -2.88
C GLN A 42 -5.22 -10.60 -3.18
N ALA A 43 -4.35 -11.60 -3.05
CA ALA A 43 -4.71 -12.98 -3.32
C ALA A 43 -5.64 -13.61 -2.25
N THR A 44 -5.79 -12.96 -1.08
CA THR A 44 -6.52 -13.51 0.07
C THR A 44 -7.33 -12.42 0.79
N SER A 45 -8.31 -12.84 1.59
CA SER A 45 -9.08 -11.95 2.48
C SER A 45 -8.28 -11.43 3.68
N ALA A 46 -7.08 -11.97 3.94
CA ALA A 46 -6.32 -11.68 5.16
C ALA A 46 -6.07 -10.18 5.43
N PRO A 47 -5.81 -9.31 4.43
CA PRO A 47 -5.63 -7.89 4.73
C PRO A 47 -6.96 -7.19 5.06
N SER A 48 -8.09 -7.64 4.51
CA SER A 48 -9.41 -7.15 4.93
C SER A 48 -9.74 -7.57 6.37
N GLU A 49 -9.41 -8.81 6.76
CA GLU A 49 -9.57 -9.29 8.13
C GLU A 49 -8.70 -8.52 9.13
N ARG A 50 -7.48 -8.14 8.73
CA ARG A 50 -6.60 -7.28 9.54
C ARG A 50 -7.26 -5.94 9.83
N VAL A 51 -7.81 -5.28 8.81
CA VAL A 51 -8.53 -4.01 8.96
C VAL A 51 -9.73 -4.18 9.90
N PHE A 52 -10.52 -5.25 9.75
CA PHE A 52 -11.65 -5.51 10.65
C PHE A 52 -11.22 -5.83 12.09
N SER A 53 -10.08 -6.49 12.28
CA SER A 53 -9.51 -6.72 13.63
C SER A 53 -9.09 -5.41 14.30
N VAL A 54 -8.49 -4.49 13.55
CA VAL A 54 -8.16 -3.13 14.04
C VAL A 54 -9.44 -2.34 14.34
N ALA A 55 -10.42 -2.37 13.44
CA ALA A 55 -11.71 -1.72 13.62
C ALA A 55 -12.45 -2.24 14.86
N SER A 56 -12.42 -3.55 15.10
CA SER A 56 -13.05 -4.18 16.27
C SER A 56 -12.43 -3.67 17.58
N ARG A 57 -11.12 -3.49 17.62
CA ARG A 57 -10.43 -2.89 18.79
C ARG A 57 -10.75 -1.41 18.97
N LEU A 58 -11.00 -0.69 17.88
CA LEU A 58 -11.37 0.72 17.91
C LEU A 58 -12.81 0.92 18.43
N ILE A 59 -13.74 0.09 17.98
CA ILE A 59 -15.19 0.17 18.23
C ILE A 59 -15.61 -0.71 19.43
N GLU A 60 -14.66 -1.11 20.27
CA GLU A 60 -14.87 -1.94 21.46
C GLU A 60 -16.09 -1.48 22.32
N LYS A 61 -16.79 -2.41 22.98
CA LYS A 61 -18.06 -2.12 23.71
C LYS A 61 -17.97 -0.96 24.73
N ARG A 62 -16.76 -0.66 25.24
CA ARG A 62 -16.53 0.47 26.17
C ARG A 62 -16.50 1.85 25.47
N ARG A 63 -16.37 1.91 24.15
CA ARG A 63 -16.31 3.13 23.32
C ARG A 63 -17.54 3.31 22.43
N ASN A 64 -18.71 2.94 22.94
CA ASN A 64 -20.00 2.91 22.22
C ASN A 64 -20.59 4.29 21.84
N ARG A 65 -19.94 5.41 22.19
CA ARG A 65 -20.35 6.78 21.83
C ARG A 65 -19.49 7.40 20.73
N LEU A 66 -18.64 6.61 20.07
CA LEU A 66 -17.79 7.11 18.99
C LEU A 66 -18.64 7.33 17.72
N ASN A 67 -18.54 8.52 17.13
CA ASN A 67 -19.16 8.82 15.84
C ASN A 67 -18.58 7.88 14.76
N PRO A 68 -19.40 7.17 13.97
CA PRO A 68 -18.92 6.25 12.93
C PRO A 68 -18.02 6.92 11.89
N GLU A 69 -18.25 8.19 11.54
CA GLU A 69 -17.40 8.91 10.60
C GLU A 69 -16.00 9.16 11.18
N LEU A 70 -15.93 9.53 12.47
CA LEU A 70 -14.68 9.71 13.18
C LEU A 70 -13.94 8.38 13.34
N ALA A 71 -14.67 7.30 13.63
CA ALA A 71 -14.11 5.95 13.70
C ALA A 71 -13.47 5.53 12.37
N GLY A 72 -14.11 5.83 11.23
CA GLY A 72 -13.56 5.57 9.91
C GLY A 72 -12.25 6.35 9.65
N LYS A 73 -12.21 7.64 10.00
CA LYS A 73 -10.98 8.46 9.89
C LYS A 73 -9.85 7.92 10.76
N MET A 74 -10.16 7.52 11.99
CA MET A 74 -9.18 6.92 12.90
C MET A 74 -8.65 5.58 12.37
N LEU A 75 -9.52 4.72 11.83
CA LEU A 75 -9.12 3.45 11.22
C LEU A 75 -8.22 3.66 10.00
N PHE A 76 -8.56 4.62 9.13
CA PHE A 76 -7.74 4.97 7.98
C PHE A 76 -6.33 5.44 8.38
N LEU A 77 -6.25 6.32 9.39
CA LEU A 77 -4.97 6.79 9.93
C LEU A 77 -4.16 5.67 10.58
N ALA A 78 -4.83 4.74 11.28
CA ALA A 78 -4.17 3.62 11.95
C ALA A 78 -3.53 2.65 10.95
N GLU A 79 -4.23 2.32 9.86
CA GLU A 79 -3.70 1.42 8.81
C GLU A 79 -2.61 2.07 7.96
N ASN A 80 -2.69 3.39 7.74
CA ASN A 80 -1.78 4.12 6.85
C ASN A 80 -0.76 4.98 7.60
N TRP A 81 -0.52 4.71 8.88
CA TRP A 81 0.30 5.56 9.74
C TRP A 81 1.72 5.77 9.20
N ASP A 82 2.35 4.72 8.68
CA ASP A 82 3.72 4.81 8.16
C ASP A 82 3.81 5.73 6.93
N LEU A 83 2.81 5.69 6.05
CA LEU A 83 2.72 6.57 4.88
C LEU A 83 2.48 8.02 5.31
N HIS A 84 1.53 8.24 6.22
CA HIS A 84 1.25 9.55 6.78
C HIS A 84 2.47 10.13 7.48
N LYS A 85 3.18 9.34 8.28
CA LYS A 85 4.39 9.74 8.99
C LYS A 85 5.48 10.15 7.99
N LYS A 86 5.70 9.39 6.92
CA LYS A 86 6.66 9.73 5.86
C LYS A 86 6.33 11.09 5.25
N HIS A 87 5.08 11.30 4.87
CA HIS A 87 4.61 12.56 4.28
C HIS A 87 4.77 13.75 5.24
N LEU A 88 4.42 13.58 6.51
CA LEU A 88 4.60 14.61 7.55
C LEU A 88 6.09 14.97 7.73
N LEU A 89 6.98 13.96 7.73
CA LEU A 89 8.42 14.19 7.81
C LEU A 89 8.96 14.93 6.59
N GLU A 90 8.53 14.57 5.39
CA GLU A 90 8.90 15.26 4.15
C GLU A 90 8.45 16.74 4.19
N MET A 91 7.21 17.02 4.59
CA MET A 91 6.73 18.39 4.75
C MET A 91 7.54 19.20 5.77
N LEU A 92 7.88 18.59 6.92
CA LEU A 92 8.69 19.26 7.94
C LEU A 92 10.10 19.55 7.44
N LEU A 93 10.72 18.63 6.70
CA LEU A 93 12.04 18.82 6.11
C LEU A 93 12.03 19.95 5.08
N THR A 94 11.03 19.97 4.18
CA THR A 94 10.86 21.06 3.21
C THR A 94 10.63 22.40 3.90
N ALA A 95 9.83 22.44 4.97
CA ALA A 95 9.59 23.66 5.73
C ALA A 95 10.86 24.18 6.44
N VAL A 96 11.71 23.29 6.97
CA VAL A 96 13.00 23.66 7.58
C VAL A 96 13.99 24.20 6.55
N GLU A 97 13.99 23.67 5.32
CA GLU A 97 14.86 24.16 4.24
C GLU A 97 14.48 25.58 3.77
N GLN A 98 13.19 25.91 3.76
CA GLN A 98 12.71 27.25 3.42
C GLN A 98 13.09 28.30 4.48
N GLN A 99 13.32 27.89 5.73
CA GLN A 99 13.73 28.77 6.84
C GLN A 99 15.25 29.03 6.90
N LYS A 100 16.03 28.34 6.06
CA LYS A 100 17.49 28.55 5.93
C LYS A 100 17.87 29.47 4.75
N LYS A 101 16.89 29.97 4.00
CA LYS A 101 17.05 31.03 3.01
C LYS A 101 16.67 32.37 3.62
#